data_AF-A0A7Y2B303-F1
#
_entry.id   AF-A0A7Y2B303-F1
#
_cell.length_a   1.000
_cell.length_b   1.000
_cell.length_c   1.000
_cell.angle_alpha   90.00
_cell.angle_beta   90.00
_cell.angle_gamma   90.00
#
_symmetry.space_group_name_H-M   'P 1'
#
loop_
_entity.id
_entity.type
_entity.pdbx_description
1 polymer ?
#
loop_
_entity_poly.entity_id
_entity_poly.type
_entity_poly.pdbx_seq_one_letter_code
_entity_poly.pdbx_strand_id
1 'polypeptide(L)'
;MTRDRRNRWLAAAVGWTILMIIGSSIPSSSRTVPLFAYDKIFHLIEYAIFSILWGGYLRLALGIRGWRAALIAILVGTTCGALDELYQGQVGRSTDVKDWIADTAGAVLGQGVFVGLARRLEKKKDMPAPE
;
A
#
# COMPACT_ATOMS: atom_id res chain seq x y z
N MET A 1 9.29 -20.34 -7.75
CA MET A 1 8.59 -20.03 -6.48
C MET A 1 7.35 -20.91 -6.40
N THR A 2 6.97 -21.45 -5.23
CA THR A 2 5.79 -22.32 -5.12
C THR A 2 4.49 -21.53 -5.36
N ARG A 3 3.48 -22.16 -5.97
CA ARG A 3 2.14 -21.54 -6.19
C ARG A 3 1.57 -20.94 -4.89
N ASP A 4 1.81 -21.60 -3.77
CA ASP A 4 1.29 -21.18 -2.45
C ASP A 4 1.81 -19.82 -2.02
N ARG A 5 3.11 -19.53 -2.24
CA ARG A 5 3.69 -18.24 -1.86
C ARG A 5 3.12 -17.10 -2.70
N ARG A 6 2.85 -17.34 -3.99
CA ARG A 6 2.19 -16.35 -4.87
C ARG A 6 0.78 -16.07 -4.40
N ASN A 7 0.02 -17.12 -4.09
CA ASN A 7 -1.37 -16.99 -3.65
C ASN A 7 -1.46 -16.25 -2.31
N ARG A 8 -0.51 -16.45 -1.39
CA ARG A 8 -0.47 -15.69 -0.12
C ARG A 8 -0.26 -14.19 -0.31
N TRP A 9 0.68 -13.79 -1.17
CA TRP A 9 0.91 -12.37 -1.48
C TRP A 9 -0.32 -11.73 -2.14
N LEU A 10 -0.92 -12.43 -3.09
CA LEU A 10 -2.14 -11.95 -3.74
C LEU A 10 -3.29 -11.82 -2.75
N ALA A 11 -3.53 -12.84 -1.92
CA ALA A 11 -4.58 -12.83 -0.91
C ALA A 11 -4.38 -11.68 0.10
N ALA A 12 -3.14 -11.43 0.53
CA ALA A 12 -2.84 -10.31 1.42
C ALA A 12 -3.10 -8.95 0.75
N ALA A 13 -2.63 -8.75 -0.49
CA ALA A 13 -2.83 -7.51 -1.23
C ALA A 13 -4.31 -7.22 -1.50
N VAL A 14 -5.06 -8.24 -1.94
CA VAL A 14 -6.51 -8.14 -2.18
C VAL A 14 -7.25 -7.92 -0.87
N GLY A 15 -6.94 -8.69 0.17
CA GLY A 15 -7.56 -8.54 1.49
C GLY A 15 -7.37 -7.14 2.06
N TRP A 16 -6.17 -6.57 1.94
CA TRP A 16 -5.91 -5.19 2.34
C TRP A 16 -6.71 -4.17 1.54
N THR A 17 -6.78 -4.36 0.21
CA THR A 17 -7.58 -3.48 -0.67
C THR A 17 -9.07 -3.50 -0.29
N ILE A 18 -9.60 -4.67 0.07
CA ILE A 18 -10.99 -4.81 0.55
C ILE A 18 -11.18 -4.05 1.88
N LEU A 19 -10.23 -4.17 2.81
CA LEU A 19 -10.30 -3.44 4.09
C LEU A 19 -10.29 -1.91 3.88
N MET A 20 -9.47 -1.41 2.96
CA MET A 20 -9.47 0.02 2.60
C MET A 20 -10.84 0.45 2.09
N ILE A 21 -11.43 -0.27 1.13
CA ILE A 21 -12.77 0.05 0.60
C ILE A 21 -13.81 0.10 1.72
N ILE A 22 -13.80 -0.88 2.64
CA ILE A 22 -14.71 -0.90 3.79
C ILE A 22 -14.52 0.36 4.65
N GLY A 23 -13.28 0.77 4.92
CA GLY A 23 -12.98 2.00 5.67
C GLY A 23 -13.47 3.26 4.94
N SER A 24 -13.24 3.33 3.64
CA SER A 24 -13.69 4.43 2.78
C SER A 24 -15.21 4.54 2.70
N SER A 25 -15.94 3.42 2.76
CA SER A 25 -17.41 3.40 2.77
C SER A 25 -18.06 3.97 4.04
N ILE A 26 -17.29 4.31 5.09
CA ILE A 26 -17.84 4.85 6.35
C ILE A 26 -18.11 6.36 6.22
N PRO A 27 -19.38 6.82 6.26
CA PRO A 27 -19.73 8.23 6.13
C PRO A 27 -19.18 9.09 7.27
N SER A 28 -18.93 10.38 7.00
CA SER A 28 -18.39 11.30 8.01
C SER A 28 -19.33 11.47 9.21
N SER A 29 -20.65 11.32 9.03
CA SER A 29 -21.64 11.36 10.13
C SER A 29 -21.47 10.23 11.14
N SER A 30 -20.88 9.10 10.73
CA SER A 30 -20.59 7.95 11.61
C SER A 30 -19.20 8.03 12.25
N ARG A 31 -18.39 9.05 11.90
CA ARG A 31 -17.03 9.25 12.41
C ARG A 31 -16.97 10.25 13.56
N THR A 32 -17.55 9.87 14.69
CA THR A 32 -17.57 10.70 15.89
C THR A 32 -16.41 10.42 16.85
N VAL A 33 -15.56 9.43 16.56
CA VAL A 33 -14.44 9.06 17.44
C VAL A 33 -13.19 9.90 17.16
N PRO A 34 -12.41 10.29 18.20
CA PRO A 34 -11.20 11.12 18.06
C PRO A 34 -10.12 10.51 17.16
N LEU A 35 -10.16 9.20 16.94
CA LEU A 35 -9.25 8.50 16.04
C LEU A 35 -9.23 9.16 14.64
N PHE A 36 -10.37 9.60 14.15
CA PHE A 36 -10.50 10.20 12.82
C PHE A 36 -9.93 11.63 12.70
N ALA A 37 -9.44 12.22 13.80
CA ALA A 37 -8.71 13.49 13.75
C ALA A 37 -7.37 13.38 13.01
N TYR A 38 -6.84 12.17 12.85
CA TYR A 38 -5.57 11.88 12.16
C TYR A 38 -5.78 11.28 10.76
N ASP A 39 -6.87 11.65 10.08
CA ASP A 39 -7.28 11.12 8.77
C ASP A 39 -6.10 11.01 7.78
N LYS A 40 -5.29 12.06 7.67
CA LYS A 40 -4.09 12.11 6.80
C LYS A 40 -3.01 11.07 7.15
N ILE A 41 -2.86 10.74 8.43
CA ILE A 41 -1.92 9.70 8.88
C ILE A 41 -2.47 8.31 8.50
N PHE A 42 -3.78 8.11 8.60
CA PHE A 42 -4.42 6.87 8.13
C PHE A 42 -4.22 6.68 6.64
N HIS A 43 -4.54 7.67 5.83
CA HIS A 43 -4.28 7.68 4.38
C HIS A 43 -2.83 7.32 4.05
N LEU A 44 -1.86 7.96 4.72
CA LEU A 44 -0.44 7.66 4.54
C LEU A 44 -0.09 6.20 4.90
N ILE A 45 -0.57 5.69 6.03
CA ILE A 45 -0.28 4.31 6.48
C ILE A 45 -0.97 3.28 5.57
N GLU A 46 -2.22 3.53 5.20
CA GLU A 46 -3.02 2.65 4.36
C GLU A 46 -2.38 2.42 3.01
N TYR A 47 -1.97 3.50 2.35
CA TYR A 47 -1.30 3.42 1.06
C TYR A 47 0.15 2.95 1.16
N ALA A 48 0.83 3.14 2.29
CA ALA A 48 2.13 2.51 2.53
C ALA A 48 2.02 0.98 2.58
N ILE A 49 1.05 0.45 3.34
CA ILE A 49 0.80 -0.99 3.42
C ILE A 49 0.34 -1.54 2.07
N PHE A 50 -0.61 -0.86 1.40
CA PHE A 50 -1.09 -1.22 0.07
C PHE A 50 0.08 -1.40 -0.90
N SER A 51 0.96 -0.39 -0.94
CA SER A 51 2.10 -0.38 -1.83
C SER A 51 3.07 -1.51 -1.49
N ILE A 52 3.41 -1.73 -0.21
CA ILE A 52 4.28 -2.86 0.21
C ILE A 52 3.72 -4.20 -0.28
N LEU A 53 2.42 -4.44 -0.12
CA LEU A 53 1.79 -5.71 -0.49
C LEU A 53 1.76 -5.92 -2.00
N TRP A 54 1.34 -4.90 -2.76
CA TRP A 54 1.31 -4.97 -4.23
C TRP A 54 2.71 -5.01 -4.82
N GLY A 55 3.65 -4.20 -4.35
CA GLY A 55 5.06 -4.25 -4.76
C GLY A 55 5.72 -5.60 -4.43
N GLY A 56 5.38 -6.17 -3.27
CA GLY A 56 5.77 -7.53 -2.87
C GLY A 56 5.23 -8.59 -3.82
N TYR A 57 3.94 -8.52 -4.16
CA TYR A 57 3.32 -9.41 -5.15
C TYR A 57 3.97 -9.26 -6.54
N LEU A 58 4.13 -8.04 -7.04
CA LEU A 58 4.73 -7.77 -8.35
C LEU A 58 6.18 -8.28 -8.42
N ARG A 59 7.00 -7.98 -7.41
CA ARG A 59 8.43 -8.36 -7.40
C ARG A 59 8.62 -9.84 -7.09
N LEU A 60 8.07 -10.32 -5.99
CA LEU A 60 8.34 -11.67 -5.48
C LEU A 60 7.48 -12.72 -6.17
N ALA A 61 6.24 -12.38 -6.53
CA ALA A 61 5.29 -13.36 -7.06
C ALA A 61 5.20 -13.37 -8.59
N LEU A 62 5.25 -12.20 -9.24
CA LEU A 62 5.27 -12.09 -10.71
C LEU A 62 6.69 -11.96 -11.29
N GLY A 63 7.71 -11.77 -10.45
CA GLY A 63 9.10 -11.69 -10.89
C GLY A 63 9.45 -10.39 -11.62
N ILE A 64 8.65 -9.33 -11.48
CA ILE A 64 8.96 -8.03 -12.07
C ILE A 64 10.19 -7.46 -11.37
N ARG A 65 11.25 -7.24 -12.16
CA ARG A 65 12.59 -6.93 -11.62
C ARG A 65 12.83 -5.43 -11.42
N GLY A 66 13.63 -5.13 -10.40
CA GLY A 66 14.21 -3.81 -10.17
C GLY A 66 13.19 -2.74 -9.80
N TRP A 67 13.43 -1.52 -10.28
CA TRP A 67 12.61 -0.34 -9.98
C TRP A 67 11.21 -0.40 -10.61
N ARG A 68 10.99 -1.26 -11.63
CA ARG A 68 9.71 -1.37 -12.34
C ARG A 68 8.57 -1.82 -11.43
N ALA A 69 8.80 -2.82 -10.57
CA ALA A 69 7.78 -3.29 -9.63
C ALA A 69 7.37 -2.18 -8.64
N ALA A 70 8.35 -1.40 -8.18
CA ALA A 70 8.11 -0.26 -7.29
C ALA A 70 7.33 0.85 -8.02
N LEU A 71 7.73 1.20 -9.25
CA LEU A 71 7.02 2.22 -10.02
C LEU A 71 5.56 1.80 -10.28
N ILE A 72 5.32 0.56 -10.70
CA ILE A 72 3.95 0.07 -10.96
C ILE A 72 3.13 0.14 -9.67
N ALA A 73 3.67 -0.32 -8.54
CA ALA A 73 2.96 -0.25 -7.26
C ALA A 73 2.62 1.19 -6.83
N ILE A 74 3.55 2.14 -7.04
CA ILE A 74 3.32 3.57 -6.76
C ILE A 74 2.23 4.13 -7.69
N LEU A 75 2.32 3.89 -9.00
CA LEU A 75 1.33 4.39 -9.96
C LEU A 75 -0.06 3.84 -9.69
N VAL A 76 -0.15 2.54 -9.38
CA VAL A 76 -1.42 1.91 -8.99
C VAL A 76 -1.92 2.51 -7.68
N GLY A 77 -1.07 2.67 -6.66
CA GLY A 77 -1.43 3.31 -5.40
C GLY A 77 -1.94 4.74 -5.57
N THR A 78 -1.23 5.59 -6.30
CA THR A 78 -1.65 6.98 -6.60
C THR A 78 -2.97 7.04 -7.36
N THR A 79 -3.18 6.13 -8.31
CA THR A 79 -4.44 6.05 -9.07
C THR A 79 -5.58 5.59 -8.17
N CYS A 80 -5.35 4.57 -7.34
CA CYS A 80 -6.32 4.09 -6.35
C CYS A 80 -6.68 5.18 -5.34
N GLY A 81 -5.71 5.99 -4.86
CA GLY A 81 -5.97 7.14 -3.98
C GLY A 81 -6.92 8.15 -4.60
N ALA A 82 -6.67 8.52 -5.86
CA ALA A 82 -7.57 9.42 -6.58
C ALA A 82 -8.99 8.83 -6.73
N LEU A 83 -9.09 7.53 -7.02
CA LEU A 83 -10.39 6.85 -7.12
C LEU A 83 -11.09 6.74 -5.76
N ASP A 84 -10.33 6.53 -4.69
CA ASP A 84 -10.85 6.45 -3.34
C ASP A 84 -11.45 7.79 -2.92
N GLU A 85 -10.73 8.90 -3.10
CA GLU A 85 -11.22 10.26 -2.83
C GLU A 85 -12.50 10.61 -3.60
N LEU A 86 -12.60 10.18 -4.86
CA LEU A 86 -13.81 10.33 -5.66
C LEU A 86 -14.98 9.46 -5.14
N TYR A 87 -14.69 8.23 -4.70
CA TYR A 87 -15.68 7.33 -4.12
C TYR A 87 -16.16 7.83 -2.75
N GLN A 88 -15.25 8.32 -1.92
CA GLN A 88 -15.52 8.93 -0.63
C GLN A 88 -16.52 10.08 -0.75
N GLY A 89 -16.38 10.93 -1.78
CA GLY A 89 -17.34 11.99 -2.09
C GLY A 89 -18.78 11.48 -2.35
N GLN A 90 -18.94 10.27 -2.89
CA GLN A 90 -20.26 9.67 -3.16
C GLN A 90 -20.92 9.11 -1.91
N VAL A 91 -20.14 8.73 -0.89
CA VAL A 91 -20.64 8.18 0.37
C VAL A 91 -20.82 9.25 1.47
N GLY A 92 -20.76 10.53 1.10
CA GLY A 92 -20.96 11.64 2.03
C GLY A 92 -19.73 11.97 2.88
N ARG A 93 -18.52 11.66 2.39
CA ARG A 93 -17.26 12.15 2.95
C ARG A 93 -16.79 13.40 2.20
N SER A 94 -15.90 14.16 2.81
CA SER A 94 -15.18 15.25 2.14
C SER A 94 -14.11 14.67 1.23
N THR A 95 -14.06 15.12 -0.01
CA THR A 95 -12.92 14.90 -0.92
C THR A 95 -11.87 15.99 -0.69
N ASP A 96 -10.62 15.61 -0.38
CA ASP A 96 -9.52 16.54 -0.12
C ASP A 96 -8.27 16.12 -0.92
N VAL A 97 -7.76 17.03 -1.75
CA VAL A 97 -6.51 16.84 -2.50
C VAL A 97 -5.34 16.51 -1.56
N LYS A 98 -5.37 16.97 -0.30
CA LYS A 98 -4.33 16.65 0.68
C LYS A 98 -4.36 15.18 1.10
N ASP A 99 -5.51 14.53 1.08
CA ASP A 99 -5.63 13.12 1.43
C ASP A 99 -5.08 12.27 0.28
N TRP A 100 -5.36 12.64 -0.98
CA TRP A 100 -4.67 12.05 -2.13
C TRP A 100 -3.15 12.25 -2.14
N ILE A 101 -2.66 13.40 -1.69
CA ILE A 101 -1.21 13.64 -1.49
C ILE A 101 -0.66 12.71 -0.41
N ALA A 102 -1.39 12.52 0.69
CA ALA A 102 -1.01 11.59 1.75
C ALA A 102 -0.97 10.14 1.25
N ASP A 103 -1.94 9.72 0.44
CA ASP A 103 -1.98 8.42 -0.22
C ASP A 103 -0.75 8.19 -1.09
N THR A 104 -0.43 9.17 -1.93
CA THR A 104 0.72 9.11 -2.83
C THR A 104 2.04 9.07 -2.05
N ALA A 105 2.17 9.89 -0.99
CA ALA A 105 3.32 9.86 -0.10
C ALA A 105 3.46 8.50 0.60
N GLY A 106 2.35 7.95 1.09
CA GLY A 106 2.28 6.60 1.65
C GLY A 106 2.78 5.56 0.67
N ALA A 107 2.28 5.56 -0.57
CA ALA A 107 2.67 4.61 -1.59
C ALA A 107 4.17 4.66 -1.92
N VAL A 108 4.76 5.86 -1.98
CA VAL A 108 6.20 6.07 -2.19
C VAL A 108 7.01 5.57 -1.00
N LEU A 109 6.64 5.96 0.23
CA LEU A 109 7.33 5.54 1.45
C LEU A 109 7.28 4.02 1.62
N GLY A 110 6.11 3.41 1.39
CA GLY A 110 5.92 1.97 1.44
C GLY A 110 6.86 1.22 0.49
N GLN A 111 7.00 1.68 -0.76
CA GLN A 111 7.98 1.09 -1.68
C GLN A 111 9.41 1.30 -1.22
N GLY A 112 9.76 2.49 -0.72
CA GLY A 112 11.09 2.77 -0.20
C GLY A 112 11.48 1.78 0.90
N VAL A 113 10.57 1.55 1.85
CA VAL A 113 10.74 0.56 2.92
C VAL A 113 10.87 -0.85 2.36
N PHE A 114 9.94 -1.29 1.50
CA PHE A 114 9.97 -2.63 0.92
C PHE A 114 11.27 -2.91 0.15
N VAL A 115 11.68 -2.00 -0.73
CA VAL A 115 12.91 -2.14 -1.52
C VAL A 115 14.14 -2.15 -0.62
N GLY A 116 14.18 -1.27 0.39
CA GLY A 116 15.26 -1.21 1.37
C GLY A 116 15.41 -2.52 2.15
N LEU A 117 14.29 -3.08 2.65
CA LEU A 117 14.28 -4.36 3.35
C LEU A 117 14.67 -5.52 2.43
N ALA A 118 14.11 -5.58 1.22
CA ALA A 118 14.44 -6.64 0.25
C ALA A 118 15.93 -6.66 -0.08
N ARG A 119 16.55 -5.50 -0.31
CA ARG A 119 18.00 -5.39 -0.57
C ARG A 119 18.85 -5.82 0.61
N ARG A 120 18.44 -5.49 1.85
CA ARG A 120 19.17 -5.91 3.07
C ARG A 120 19.13 -7.43 3.24
N LEU A 121 17.99 -8.06 2.96
CA LEU A 121 17.85 -9.51 3.05
C LEU A 121 18.64 -10.26 1.96
N GLU A 122 18.68 -9.71 0.74
CA GLU A 122 19.52 -10.20 -0.35
C GLU A 122 21.00 -10.15 0.06
N LYS A 123 21.49 -8.98 0.54
CA LYS A 123 22.89 -8.82 0.97
C LYS A 123 23.30 -9.75 2.12
N LYS A 124 22.40 -10.01 3.07
CA LYS A 124 22.67 -10.95 4.20
C LYS A 124 22.84 -12.38 3.72
N LYS A 125 22.10 -12.80 2.69
CA LYS A 125 22.19 -14.15 2.12
C LYS A 125 23.54 -14.39 1.42
N ASP A 126 24.14 -13.34 0.89
CA ASP A 126 25.39 -13.41 0.14
C ASP A 126 26.65 -13.28 1.03
N MET A 127 26.51 -13.08 2.36
CA MET A 127 27.66 -13.10 3.27
C MET A 127 28.12 -14.54 3.56
N PRO A 128 29.44 -14.82 3.52
CA PRO A 128 29.98 -16.09 3.99
C PRO A 128 29.65 -16.28 5.48
N ALA A 129 29.47 -17.54 5.91
CA ALA A 129 29.26 -17.86 7.32
C ALA A 129 30.47 -17.39 8.15
N PRO A 130 30.25 -16.85 9.37
CA PRO A 130 31.36 -16.51 10.26
C PRO A 130 32.16 -17.78 10.59
N GLU A 131 33.50 -17.67 10.55
CA GLU A 131 34.46 -18.71 10.93
C GLU A 131 34.43 -19.01 12.43
#